data_AF-A0AAD7JU88-F1
#
_entry.id   AF-A0AAD7JU88-F1
#
_cell.length_a   1.000
_cell.length_b   1.000
_cell.length_c   1.000
_cell.angle_alpha   90.00
_cell.angle_beta   90.00
_cell.angle_gamma   90.00
#
_symmetry.space_group_name_H-M   'P 1'
#
loop_
_entity.id
_entity.type
_entity.pdbx_description
1 polymer ?
#
loop_
_entity_poly.entity_id
_entity_poly.type
_entity_poly.pdbx_seq_one_letter_code
_entity_poly.pdbx_strand_id
1 'polypeptide(L)'
;LGDDHADGIQVVPPDEYDEFFGDGSFMDIDLPQDTAVNSKEARAIQIVNEKLEELRIGHCSGCREEGFDVKMKTPDLCMRCSADTSETRRWSDENNTNPTPKNAVPPCLQYLTDMEEMLISRTKTVMQVRWTKG
;
A
#
# COMPACT_ATOMS: atom_id res chain seq x y z
N LEU A 1 -35.60 -12.87 27.50
CA LEU A 1 -34.33 -12.50 28.16
C LEU A 1 -33.27 -13.17 27.31
N GLY A 2 -32.69 -12.41 26.37
CA GLY A 2 -31.83 -12.93 25.33
C GLY A 2 -30.42 -13.17 25.86
N ASP A 3 -29.82 -14.28 25.44
CA ASP A 3 -28.39 -14.53 25.59
C ASP A 3 -27.63 -13.67 24.58
N ASP A 4 -26.94 -12.66 25.09
CA ASP A 4 -26.02 -11.80 24.35
C ASP A 4 -24.65 -12.49 24.18
N HIS A 5 -24.63 -13.66 23.54
CA HIS A 5 -23.37 -14.28 23.12
C HIS A 5 -23.23 -14.18 21.61
N ALA A 6 -22.20 -13.44 21.18
CA ALA A 6 -21.82 -13.30 19.79
C ALA A 6 -21.54 -14.68 19.18
N ASP A 7 -22.31 -15.01 18.15
CA ASP A 7 -22.22 -16.26 17.41
C ASP A 7 -20.79 -16.39 16.82
N GLY A 8 -20.03 -17.39 17.29
CA GLY A 8 -18.69 -17.70 16.78
C GLY A 8 -17.52 -17.62 17.77
N ILE A 9 -17.72 -17.26 19.03
CA ILE A 9 -16.68 -17.37 20.05
C ILE A 9 -16.74 -18.78 20.67
N GLN A 10 -15.72 -19.61 20.41
CA GLN A 10 -15.56 -20.89 21.10
C GLN A 10 -15.33 -20.60 22.60
N VAL A 11 -16.33 -20.91 23.43
CA VAL A 11 -16.17 -20.86 24.89
C VAL A 11 -15.28 -22.04 25.28
N VAL A 12 -13.98 -21.76 25.45
CA VAL A 12 -13.03 -22.73 25.99
C VAL A 12 -13.31 -22.85 27.49
N PRO A 13 -13.58 -24.06 28.03
CA PRO A 13 -13.70 -24.24 29.46
C PRO A 13 -12.38 -23.81 30.12
N PRO A 14 -12.41 -23.11 31.27
CA PRO A 14 -11.20 -22.80 32.01
C PRO A 14 -10.48 -24.11 32.32
N ASP A 15 -9.19 -24.18 31.97
CA ASP A 15 -8.41 -25.38 32.23
C ASP A 15 -8.09 -25.48 33.73
N GLU A 16 -7.83 -26.69 34.23
CA GLU A 16 -7.56 -26.93 35.66
C GLU A 16 -6.24 -26.28 36.13
N TYR A 17 -5.46 -25.73 35.21
CA TYR A 17 -4.17 -25.09 35.44
C TYR A 17 -4.27 -23.56 35.44
N ASP A 18 -5.36 -22.96 34.92
CA ASP A 18 -5.63 -21.52 34.89
C ASP A 18 -5.68 -20.92 36.31
N GLU A 19 -6.22 -21.65 37.30
CA GLU A 19 -6.21 -21.24 38.72
C GLU A 19 -4.80 -21.19 39.32
N PHE A 20 -3.84 -21.96 38.78
CA PHE A 20 -2.50 -22.10 39.33
C PHE A 20 -1.46 -21.26 38.58
N PHE A 21 -1.57 -21.15 37.25
CA PHE A 21 -0.63 -20.43 36.39
C PHE A 21 -1.15 -19.06 35.91
N GLY A 22 -2.41 -18.71 36.22
CA GLY A 22 -3.05 -17.47 35.78
C GLY A 22 -3.48 -17.51 34.31
N ASP A 23 -3.91 -16.36 33.78
CA ASP A 23 -4.39 -16.16 32.41
C ASP A 23 -3.31 -16.27 31.31
N GLY A 24 -2.16 -16.86 31.62
CA GLY A 24 -1.02 -16.95 30.72
C GLY A 24 -0.25 -15.63 30.52
N SER A 25 -0.60 -14.54 31.22
CA SER A 25 0.11 -13.24 31.11
C SER A 25 1.62 -13.30 31.41
N PHE A 26 2.08 -14.34 32.11
CA PHE A 26 3.51 -14.58 32.34
C PHE A 26 4.29 -15.01 31.08
N MET A 27 3.60 -15.51 30.04
CA MET A 27 4.21 -15.89 28.76
C MET A 27 4.35 -14.69 27.80
N ASP A 28 3.74 -13.54 28.11
CA ASP A 28 3.84 -12.28 27.36
C ASP A 28 4.90 -11.32 27.97
N ILE A 29 5.73 -11.82 28.89
CA ILE A 29 6.82 -11.03 29.45
C ILE A 29 7.97 -11.01 28.46
N ASP A 30 8.09 -9.91 27.70
CA ASP A 30 9.25 -9.64 26.83
C ASP A 30 10.55 -9.64 27.66
N LEU A 31 11.32 -10.73 27.63
CA LEU A 31 12.65 -10.73 28.23
C LEU A 31 13.59 -9.94 27.31
N PRO A 32 14.59 -9.20 27.86
CA PRO A 32 15.54 -8.45 27.04
C PRO A 32 16.33 -9.30 26.02
N GLN A 33 16.38 -10.62 26.25
CA GLN A 33 16.99 -11.63 25.39
C GLN A 33 16.05 -12.24 24.33
N ASP A 34 14.76 -11.91 24.37
CA ASP A 34 13.74 -12.35 23.39
C ASP A 34 13.66 -11.40 22.19
N THR A 35 14.50 -10.36 22.15
CA THR A 35 14.60 -9.50 20.99
C THR A 35 15.19 -10.28 19.81
N ALA A 36 14.31 -10.74 18.92
CA ALA A 36 14.66 -11.44 17.67
C ALA A 36 15.53 -10.62 16.70
N VAL A 37 15.77 -9.34 17.03
CA VAL A 37 16.47 -8.37 16.21
C VAL A 37 17.61 -7.75 17.00
N ASN A 38 18.80 -7.74 16.41
CA ASN A 38 19.94 -7.04 17.00
C ASN A 38 19.78 -5.51 16.88
N SER A 39 20.57 -4.75 17.62
CA SER A 39 20.49 -3.27 17.65
C SER A 39 20.67 -2.61 16.28
N LYS A 40 21.46 -3.22 15.39
CA LYS A 40 21.64 -2.73 14.02
C LYS A 40 20.39 -2.95 13.16
N GLU A 41 19.74 -4.09 13.31
CA GLU A 41 18.48 -4.41 12.64
C GLU A 41 17.33 -3.56 13.15
N ALA A 42 17.23 -3.36 14.48
CA ALA A 42 16.24 -2.45 15.06
C ALA A 42 16.35 -1.03 14.49
N ARG A 43 17.59 -0.52 14.35
CA ARG A 43 17.85 0.77 13.69
C ARG A 43 17.45 0.75 12.21
N ALA A 44 17.71 -0.33 11.49
CA ALA A 44 17.31 -0.46 10.10
C ALA A 44 15.79 -0.46 9.93
N ILE A 45 15.07 -1.17 10.82
CA ILE A 45 13.60 -1.20 10.86
C ILE A 45 13.04 0.20 11.12
N GLN A 46 13.62 0.92 12.09
CA GLN A 46 13.21 2.29 12.39
C GLN A 46 13.35 3.20 11.15
N ILE A 47 14.48 3.15 10.45
CA ILE A 47 14.69 3.93 9.22
C ILE A 47 13.66 3.56 8.15
N VAL A 48 13.35 2.28 7.99
CA VAL A 48 12.34 1.83 7.02
C VAL A 48 10.97 2.40 7.39
N ASN A 49 10.56 2.33 8.66
CA ASN A 49 9.29 2.89 9.11
C ASN A 49 9.22 4.40 8.89
N GLU A 50 10.28 5.14 9.25
CA GLU A 50 10.38 6.58 8.97
C GLU A 50 10.21 6.88 7.47
N LYS A 51 10.83 6.08 6.59
CA LYS A 51 10.67 6.23 5.13
C LYS A 51 9.30 5.83 4.61
N LEU A 52 8.65 4.85 5.22
CA LEU A 52 7.28 4.46 4.89
C LEU A 52 6.27 5.53 5.31
N GLU A 53 6.50 6.23 6.42
CA GLU A 53 5.67 7.35 6.86
C GLU A 53 5.87 8.61 6.00
N GLU A 54 7.09 8.83 5.49
CA GLU A 54 7.39 9.93 4.57
C GLU A 54 6.75 9.73 3.18
N LEU A 55 6.49 8.49 2.77
CA LEU A 55 5.95 8.14 1.47
C LEU A 55 4.55 8.73 1.28
N ARG A 56 4.39 9.60 0.28
CA ARG A 56 3.11 10.19 -0.09
C ARG A 56 2.71 9.77 -1.48
N ILE A 57 1.44 9.42 -1.64
CA ILE A 57 0.83 9.22 -2.96
C ILE A 57 0.45 10.61 -3.50
N GLY A 58 1.04 10.96 -4.64
CA GLY A 58 0.71 12.17 -5.37
C GLY A 58 -0.09 11.85 -6.63
N HIS A 59 -1.00 12.75 -6.99
CA HIS A 59 -1.79 12.67 -8.22
C HIS A 59 -1.64 13.96 -9.02
N CYS A 60 -1.29 13.85 -10.30
CA CYS A 60 -1.16 14.99 -11.20
C CYS A 60 -2.35 15.08 -12.14
N SER A 61 -3.11 16.18 -12.10
CA SER A 61 -4.26 16.42 -12.98
C SER A 61 -3.88 16.58 -14.46
N GLY A 62 -2.64 17.00 -14.76
CA GLY A 62 -2.13 17.17 -16.13
C GLY A 62 -1.87 15.83 -16.81
N CYS A 63 -0.86 15.09 -16.34
CA CYS A 63 -0.50 13.78 -16.92
C CYS A 63 -1.36 12.61 -16.42
N ARG A 64 -2.27 12.85 -15.45
CA ARG A 64 -3.10 11.82 -14.79
C ARG A 64 -2.31 10.70 -14.13
N GLU A 65 -1.01 10.89 -13.92
CA GLU A 65 -0.17 9.93 -13.22
C GLU A 65 -0.44 9.99 -11.71
N GLU A 66 -0.59 8.81 -11.12
CA GLU A 66 -0.68 8.59 -9.69
C GLU A 66 0.45 7.68 -9.24
N GLY A 67 1.08 7.99 -8.12
CA GLY A 67 2.11 7.13 -7.56
C GLY A 67 2.79 7.69 -6.33
N PHE A 68 3.64 6.86 -5.75
CA PHE A 68 4.52 7.24 -4.64
C PHE A 68 5.61 8.21 -5.11
N ASP A 69 5.89 9.21 -4.27
CA ASP A 69 6.95 10.21 -4.46
C ASP A 69 6.88 10.96 -5.80
N VAL A 70 5.66 11.15 -6.32
CA VAL A 70 5.45 12.05 -7.45
C VAL A 70 5.87 13.45 -7.02
N LYS A 71 6.84 14.02 -7.75
CA LYS A 71 7.37 15.36 -7.46
C LYS A 71 6.33 16.43 -7.84
N MET A 72 5.44 16.75 -6.90
CA MET A 72 4.42 17.79 -7.04
C MET A 72 5.03 19.18 -6.84
N LYS A 73 4.66 20.14 -7.70
CA LYS A 73 5.07 21.55 -7.55
C LYS A 73 3.92 22.42 -7.04
N THR A 74 2.73 22.15 -7.54
CA THR A 74 1.45 22.68 -7.04
C THR A 74 0.62 21.50 -6.52
N PRO A 75 -0.46 21.73 -5.76
CA PRO A 75 -1.35 20.64 -5.32
C PRO A 75 -1.84 19.77 -6.50
N ASP A 76 -2.03 20.35 -7.68
CA ASP A 76 -2.66 19.66 -8.81
C ASP A 76 -1.69 19.25 -9.93
N LEU A 77 -0.46 19.77 -9.97
CA LEU A 77 0.49 19.53 -11.07
C LEU A 77 1.86 19.07 -10.58
N CYS A 78 2.37 18.03 -11.23
CA CYS A 78 3.74 17.59 -11.08
C CYS A 78 4.72 18.60 -11.68
N MET A 79 5.99 18.53 -11.27
CA MET A 79 7.05 19.42 -11.76
C MET A 79 7.14 19.45 -13.28
N ARG A 80 6.94 18.30 -13.95
CA ARG A 80 7.00 18.21 -15.42
C ARG A 80 5.85 18.97 -16.08
N CYS A 81 4.62 18.74 -15.63
CA CYS A 81 3.44 19.43 -16.16
C CYS A 81 3.43 20.92 -15.82
N SER A 82 3.99 21.31 -14.66
CA SER A 82 4.11 22.73 -14.30
C SER A 82 5.20 23.45 -15.09
N ALA A 83 6.24 22.75 -15.56
CA ALA A 83 7.31 23.34 -16.37
C ALA A 83 6.95 23.46 -17.86
N ASP A 84 5.87 22.82 -18.30
CA ASP A 84 5.44 22.84 -19.69
C ASP A 84 4.69 24.15 -20.02
N THR A 85 5.38 25.03 -20.74
CA THR A 85 4.86 26.32 -21.23
C THR A 85 4.52 26.29 -22.72
N SER A 86 4.45 25.11 -23.33
CA SER A 86 4.02 24.99 -24.73
C SER A 86 2.56 25.43 -24.92
N GLU A 87 2.24 25.93 -26.11
CA GLU A 87 0.90 26.40 -26.48
C GLU A 87 -0.13 25.26 -26.36
N THR A 88 0.23 24.06 -26.81
CA THR A 88 -0.50 22.82 -26.54
C THR A 88 0.35 21.93 -25.65
N ARG A 89 -0.03 21.83 -24.38
CA ARG A 89 0.71 21.01 -23.41
C ARG A 89 0.78 19.56 -23.85
N ARG A 90 1.91 18.90 -23.57
CA ARG A 90 2.13 17.50 -23.97
C ARG A 90 1.07 16.55 -23.43
N TRP A 91 0.57 16.81 -22.23
CA TRP A 91 -0.43 16.01 -21.52
C TRP A 91 -1.75 16.78 -21.37
N SER A 92 -2.17 17.51 -22.42
CA SER A 92 -3.51 18.11 -22.48
C SER A 92 -4.50 17.16 -23.12
N ASP A 93 -5.78 17.41 -22.85
CA ASP A 93 -6.88 16.73 -23.55
C ASP A 93 -6.90 17.06 -25.05
N GLU A 94 -6.39 18.23 -25.44
CA GLU A 94 -6.23 18.65 -26.83
C GLU A 94 -5.22 17.78 -27.60
N ASN A 95 -4.19 17.27 -26.93
CA ASN A 95 -3.15 16.46 -27.56
C ASN A 95 -3.51 14.97 -27.68
N ASN A 96 -4.65 14.53 -27.11
CA ASN A 96 -5.11 13.13 -27.13
C ASN A 96 -4.05 12.09 -26.68
N THR A 97 -3.04 12.52 -25.93
CA THR A 97 -1.97 11.69 -25.37
C THR A 97 -2.30 11.22 -23.96
N ASN A 98 -3.27 11.84 -23.32
CA ASN A 98 -3.71 11.46 -21.99
C ASN A 98 -4.40 10.09 -22.04
N PRO A 99 -4.07 9.16 -21.13
CA PRO A 99 -4.82 7.93 -21.00
C PRO A 99 -6.29 8.27 -20.77
N THR A 100 -7.17 7.49 -21.40
CA THR A 100 -8.62 7.66 -21.28
C THR A 100 -8.99 7.71 -19.79
N PRO A 101 -9.89 8.63 -19.39
CA PRO A 101 -10.32 8.71 -18.00
C PRO A 101 -10.89 7.35 -17.57
N LYS A 102 -10.77 7.02 -16.28
CA LYS A 102 -11.17 5.70 -15.73
C LYS A 102 -12.61 5.31 -16.06
N ASN A 103 -13.48 6.30 -16.31
CA ASN A 103 -14.89 6.12 -16.67
C ASN A 103 -15.11 5.86 -18.17
N ALA A 104 -14.06 5.96 -18.99
CA ALA A 104 -14.06 5.70 -20.43
C ALA A 104 -13.32 4.40 -20.77
N VAL A 105 -13.16 3.49 -19.80
CA VAL A 105 -12.63 2.15 -20.05
C VAL A 105 -13.65 1.38 -20.90
N PRO A 106 -13.27 0.91 -22.10
CA PRO A 106 -14.14 0.13 -22.97
C PRO A 106 -14.78 -1.04 -22.23
N PRO A 107 -16.03 -1.43 -22.53
CA PRO A 107 -16.71 -2.54 -21.86
C PRO A 107 -15.90 -3.86 -21.87
N CYS A 108 -15.12 -4.10 -22.93
CA CYS A 108 -14.25 -5.28 -23.04
C CYS A 108 -13.03 -5.28 -22.12
N LEU A 109 -12.72 -4.15 -21.47
CA LEU A 109 -11.64 -3.99 -20.50
C LEU A 109 -12.17 -3.76 -19.08
N GLN A 110 -13.48 -3.89 -18.88
CA GLN A 110 -14.10 -3.86 -17.54
C GLN A 110 -14.03 -5.26 -16.93
N TYR A 111 -13.76 -5.34 -15.63
CA TYR A 111 -13.69 -6.61 -14.85
C TYR A 111 -12.55 -7.55 -15.24
N LEU A 112 -11.43 -7.03 -15.74
CA LEU A 112 -10.23 -7.83 -15.95
C LEU A 112 -9.72 -8.39 -14.61
N THR A 113 -9.25 -9.62 -14.63
CA THR A 113 -8.48 -10.17 -13.51
C THR A 113 -7.14 -9.44 -13.39
N ASP A 114 -6.53 -9.46 -12.20
CA ASP A 114 -5.21 -8.84 -11.97
C ASP A 114 -4.17 -9.29 -13.02
N MET A 115 -4.20 -10.56 -13.43
CA MET A 115 -3.32 -11.09 -14.47
C MET A 115 -3.60 -10.49 -15.85
N GLU A 116 -4.86 -10.35 -16.24
CA GLU A 116 -5.25 -9.79 -17.54
C GLU A 116 -4.95 -8.29 -17.61
N GLU A 117 -5.17 -7.55 -16.51
CA GLU A 117 -4.80 -6.14 -16.40
C GLU A 117 -3.29 -5.96 -16.54
N MET A 118 -2.49 -6.83 -15.91
CA MET A 118 -1.03 -6.84 -16.05
C MET A 118 -0.55 -7.10 -17.49
N LEU A 119 -1.23 -7.98 -18.24
CA LEU A 119 -0.89 -8.29 -19.64
C LEU A 119 -1.23 -7.15 -20.60
N ILE A 120 -2.24 -6.33 -20.28
CA ILE A 120 -2.75 -5.27 -21.15
C ILE A 120 -2.17 -3.88 -20.77
N SER A 121 -1.64 -3.74 -19.55
CA SER A 121 -0.94 -2.55 -19.05
C SER A 121 0.21 -2.12 -19.97
N ARG A 122 0.02 -1.03 -20.74
CA ARG A 122 1.04 -0.50 -21.67
C ARG A 122 2.15 0.33 -21.00
N THR A 123 2.10 0.61 -19.69
CA THR A 123 3.02 1.61 -19.11
C THR A 123 3.49 1.44 -17.67
N LYS A 124 3.18 0.33 -16.98
CA LYS A 124 3.93 -0.03 -15.78
C LYS A 124 3.66 -1.49 -15.45
N THR A 125 4.54 -2.37 -15.91
CA THR A 125 4.70 -3.66 -15.24
C THR A 125 5.19 -3.36 -13.83
N VAL A 126 4.28 -3.30 -12.86
CA VAL A 126 4.63 -3.39 -11.44
C VAL A 126 5.03 -4.85 -11.21
N MET A 127 6.26 -5.19 -11.59
CA MET A 127 6.84 -6.45 -11.18
C MET A 127 7.21 -6.31 -9.71
N GLN A 128 6.39 -6.88 -8.84
CA GLN A 128 6.80 -7.11 -7.46
C GLN A 128 7.87 -8.20 -7.49
N VAL A 129 9.15 -7.80 -7.59
CA VAL A 129 10.28 -8.72 -7.57
C VAL A 129 10.46 -9.25 -6.15
N ARG A 130 9.67 -10.26 -5.78
CA ARG A 130 10.04 -11.15 -4.66
C ARG A 130 11.08 -12.11 -5.20
N TRP A 131 12.34 -11.80 -4.93
CA TRP A 131 13.54 -12.64 -5.17
C TRP A 131 13.96 -12.83 -6.63
N THR A 132 14.79 -11.91 -7.14
CA THR A 132 15.81 -12.29 -8.12
C THR A 132 17.17 -11.83 -7.60
N LYS A 133 17.92 -12.75 -6.97
CA LYS A 133 19.36 -12.58 -6.77
C LYS A 133 20.03 -12.80 -8.12
N GLY A 134 20.82 -11.82 -8.57
CA GLY A 134 21.81 -11.96 -9.64
C GLY A 134 23.20 -11.95 -9.03
#